data_AF-A0A645CU29-F1
#
_entry.id   AF-A0A645CU29-F1
#
_cell.length_a   1.000
_cell.length_b   1.000
_cell.length_c   1.000
_cell.angle_alpha   90.00
_cell.angle_beta   90.00
_cell.angle_gamma   90.00
#
_symmetry.space_group_name_H-M   'P 1'
#
loop_
_entity.id
_entity.type
_entity.pdbx_description
1 polymer ?
#
loop_
_entity_poly.entity_id
_entity_poly.type
_entity_poly.pdbx_seq_one_letter_code
_entity_poly.pdbx_strand_id
1 'polypeptide(L)'
;MIGAGAKVLGPFTVGNNCRVASNAVVLSAVPSNSTAVGIPARIVQTKGKKNYVDEVDQISVEDPMQEELESLQACMEKVRVLLTEKGEELKEETKSRQLQMRLDEIIKELEKYRKGVKG
;
A
#
# COMPACT_ATOMS: atom_id res chain seq x y z
N MET A 1 19.84 -28.64 2.61
CA MET A 1 19.90 -28.04 3.97
C MET A 1 18.48 -27.69 4.39
N ILE A 2 18.08 -28.05 5.61
CA ILE A 2 16.76 -27.70 6.15
C ILE A 2 16.99 -26.90 7.43
N GLY A 3 16.47 -25.67 7.48
CA GLY A 3 16.56 -24.78 8.63
C GLY A 3 15.73 -25.28 9.81
N ALA A 4 16.10 -24.85 11.01
CA ALA A 4 15.42 -25.25 12.24
C ALA A 4 13.93 -24.86 12.19
N GLY A 5 13.06 -25.75 12.66
CA GLY A 5 11.62 -25.50 12.73
C GLY A 5 10.87 -25.52 11.38
N ALA A 6 11.55 -25.78 10.26
CA ALA A 6 10.89 -25.95 8.97
C ALA A 6 9.97 -27.19 8.97
N LYS A 7 8.82 -27.09 8.30
CA LYS A 7 7.85 -28.18 8.15
C LYS A 7 7.61 -28.45 6.67
N VAL A 8 7.82 -29.70 6.25
CA VAL A 8 7.58 -30.15 4.87
C VAL A 8 6.35 -31.06 4.89
N LEU A 9 5.27 -30.64 4.25
CA LEU A 9 3.97 -31.29 4.33
C LEU A 9 3.48 -31.69 2.94
N GLY A 10 3.76 -32.93 2.54
CA GLY A 10 3.16 -33.52 1.34
C GLY A 10 3.98 -34.65 0.70
N PRO A 11 3.36 -35.40 -0.23
CA PRO A 11 4.03 -36.46 -0.99
C PRO A 11 4.77 -35.87 -2.19
N PHE A 12 5.80 -35.06 -1.95
CA PHE A 12 6.61 -34.46 -3.00
C PHE A 12 8.10 -34.49 -2.66
N THR A 13 8.92 -34.29 -3.68
CA THR A 13 10.38 -34.33 -3.55
C THR A 13 10.94 -32.93 -3.34
N VAL A 14 11.92 -32.85 -2.44
CA VAL A 14 12.77 -31.70 -2.23
C VAL A 14 14.11 -31.98 -2.90
N GLY A 15 14.43 -31.22 -3.94
CA GLY A 15 15.55 -31.48 -4.85
C GLY A 15 16.93 -31.34 -4.20
N ASN A 16 17.94 -31.90 -4.85
CA ASN A 16 19.30 -31.91 -4.34
C ASN A 16 19.86 -30.49 -4.23
N ASN A 17 20.73 -30.26 -3.24
CA ASN A 17 21.36 -28.96 -2.97
C ASN A 17 20.36 -27.80 -2.77
N CYS A 18 19.12 -28.10 -2.42
CA CYS A 18 18.18 -27.06 -2.04
C CYS A 18 18.41 -26.60 -0.60
N ARG A 19 17.84 -25.44 -0.28
CA ARG A 19 17.85 -24.83 1.05
C ARG A 19 16.42 -24.51 1.47
N VAL A 20 16.00 -24.99 2.64
CA VAL A 20 14.73 -24.60 3.26
C VAL A 20 15.05 -23.70 4.44
N ALA A 21 14.47 -22.51 4.50
CA ALA A 21 14.71 -21.58 5.59
C ALA A 21 14.07 -22.04 6.90
N SER A 22 14.58 -21.52 8.02
CA SER A 22 14.02 -21.79 9.34
C SER A 22 12.55 -21.38 9.41
N ASN A 23 11.73 -22.17 10.11
CA ASN A 23 10.28 -22.00 10.24
C ASN A 23 9.47 -21.97 8.92
N ALA A 24 10.06 -22.27 7.76
CA ALA A 24 9.32 -22.32 6.50
C ALA A 24 8.33 -23.50 6.46
N VAL A 25 7.18 -23.32 5.82
CA VAL A 25 6.18 -24.40 5.62
C VAL A 25 6.06 -24.73 4.14
N VAL A 26 6.69 -25.83 3.74
CA VAL A 26 6.75 -26.27 2.34
C VAL A 26 5.53 -27.13 2.02
N LEU A 27 4.74 -26.67 1.05
CA LEU A 27 3.51 -27.34 0.60
C LEU A 27 3.60 -27.85 -0.85
N SER A 28 4.75 -27.69 -1.52
CA SER A 28 4.96 -28.10 -2.92
C SER A 28 6.41 -28.51 -3.18
N ALA A 29 6.63 -29.23 -4.30
CA ALA A 29 7.95 -29.71 -4.70
C ALA A 29 8.97 -28.57 -4.81
N VAL A 30 10.19 -28.80 -4.30
CA VAL A 30 11.28 -27.81 -4.32
C VAL A 30 12.31 -28.25 -5.36
N PRO A 31 12.59 -27.45 -6.40
CA PRO A 31 13.61 -27.79 -7.40
C PRO A 31 15.02 -27.92 -6.82
N SER A 32 15.89 -28.68 -7.47
CA SER A 32 17.30 -28.75 -7.11
C SER A 32 17.99 -27.38 -7.23
N ASN A 33 18.96 -27.11 -6.36
CA ASN A 33 19.69 -25.83 -6.29
C ASN A 33 18.80 -24.59 -6.08
N SER A 34 17.68 -24.75 -5.36
CA SER A 34 16.75 -23.66 -5.06
C SER A 34 16.64 -23.39 -3.55
N THR A 35 16.11 -22.22 -3.20
CA THR A 35 15.88 -21.82 -1.80
C THR A 35 14.38 -21.58 -1.58
N ALA A 36 13.81 -22.23 -0.57
CA ALA A 36 12.41 -22.10 -0.16
C ALA A 36 12.30 -21.34 1.17
N VAL A 37 11.50 -20.27 1.22
CA VAL A 37 11.35 -19.36 2.37
C VAL A 37 9.88 -19.05 2.65
N GLY A 38 9.53 -18.80 3.91
CA GLY A 38 8.21 -18.30 4.32
C GLY A 38 7.13 -19.36 4.59
N ILE A 39 5.93 -18.88 4.92
CA ILE A 39 4.74 -19.67 5.23
C ILE A 39 3.54 -19.07 4.46
N PRO A 40 2.96 -19.76 3.46
CA PRO A 40 3.49 -20.96 2.80
C PRO A 40 4.79 -20.66 2.05
N ALA A 41 5.67 -21.65 1.93
CA ALA A 41 7.01 -21.46 1.38
C ALA A 41 6.97 -21.12 -0.12
N ARG A 42 7.71 -20.08 -0.51
CA ARG A 42 7.91 -19.65 -1.91
C ARG A 42 9.36 -19.91 -2.33
N ILE A 43 9.55 -20.26 -3.59
CA ILE A 43 10.88 -20.52 -4.17
C ILE A 43 11.46 -19.18 -4.64
N VAL A 44 12.57 -18.74 -4.03
CA VAL A 44 13.18 -17.43 -4.29
C VAL A 44 14.45 -17.50 -5.14
N GLN A 45 15.01 -18.69 -5.37
CA GLN A 45 16.22 -18.85 -6.19
C GLN A 45 16.03 -19.94 -7.25
N THR A 46 16.08 -19.55 -8.52
CA THR A 46 16.24 -20.48 -9.65
C THR A 46 17.30 -19.91 -10.58
N LYS A 47 18.49 -20.52 -10.59
CA LYS A 47 19.61 -20.32 -11.53
C LYS A 47 20.33 -18.94 -11.53
N GLY A 48 21.63 -18.97 -11.19
CA GLY A 48 22.63 -18.16 -11.89
C GLY A 48 23.25 -16.95 -11.19
N LYS A 49 22.60 -16.35 -10.18
CA LYS A 49 23.24 -15.31 -9.35
C LYS A 49 23.77 -15.94 -8.06
N LYS A 50 25.07 -16.24 -8.08
CA LYS A 50 25.84 -16.61 -6.89
C LYS A 50 26.03 -15.36 -6.01
N ASN A 51 25.04 -15.04 -5.20
CA ASN A 51 25.35 -14.41 -3.93
C ASN A 51 25.56 -15.57 -2.96
N TYR A 52 26.81 -16.03 -2.88
CA TYR A 52 27.19 -16.89 -1.77
C TYR A 52 27.04 -16.07 -0.51
N VAL A 53 25.92 -16.32 0.15
CA VAL A 53 25.70 -16.05 1.56
C VAL A 53 26.54 -17.08 2.33
N ASP A 54 27.87 -17.03 2.17
CA ASP A 54 28.79 -17.70 3.11
C ASP A 54 28.87 -16.90 4.42
N GLU A 55 28.41 -15.66 4.38
CA GLU A 55 27.91 -14.93 5.52
C GLU A 55 26.42 -14.73 5.27
N VAL A 56 25.57 -15.38 6.06
CA VAL A 56 24.21 -14.88 6.27
C VAL A 56 24.39 -13.58 7.00
N ASP A 57 24.71 -12.52 6.27
CA ASP A 57 24.61 -11.18 6.77
C ASP A 57 23.11 -10.89 6.85
N GLN A 58 22.52 -11.43 7.92
CA GLN A 58 21.11 -11.40 8.25
C GLN A 58 20.65 -9.99 8.65
N ILE A 59 21.49 -8.98 8.38
CA ILE A 59 21.37 -7.58 8.77
C ILE A 59 21.31 -6.66 7.54
N SER A 60 21.53 -7.15 6.32
CA SER A 60 21.45 -6.30 5.12
C SER A 60 20.82 -7.03 3.92
N VAL A 61 19.64 -7.61 4.14
CA VAL A 61 18.66 -7.70 3.06
C VAL A 61 17.85 -6.42 3.22
N GLU A 62 17.92 -5.52 2.24
CA GLU A 62 16.97 -4.40 2.15
C GLU A 62 15.58 -4.98 2.36
N ASP A 63 14.96 -4.60 3.48
CA ASP A 63 13.76 -5.27 3.97
C ASP A 63 12.69 -5.11 2.88
N PRO A 64 12.22 -6.19 2.23
CA PRO A 64 11.16 -6.05 1.22
C PRO A 64 9.96 -5.33 1.83
N MET A 65 9.70 -5.54 3.12
CA MET A 65 8.67 -4.82 3.87
C MET A 65 8.88 -3.32 3.88
N GLN A 66 10.12 -2.84 3.81
CA GLN A 66 10.43 -1.41 3.73
C GLN A 66 10.06 -0.83 2.36
N GLU A 67 10.38 -1.51 1.26
CA GLU A 67 9.93 -1.09 -0.09
C GLU A 67 8.39 -1.10 -0.18
N GLU A 68 7.76 -2.12 0.37
CA GLU A 68 6.30 -2.20 0.43
C GLU A 68 5.69 -1.14 1.36
N LEU A 69 6.30 -0.85 2.51
CA LEU A 69 5.87 0.19 3.42
C LEU A 69 6.03 1.58 2.81
N GLU A 70 7.13 1.84 2.11
CA GLU A 70 7.35 3.09 1.38
C GLU A 70 6.29 3.27 0.28
N SER A 71 5.97 2.20 -0.46
CA SER A 71 4.90 2.23 -1.46
C SER A 71 3.52 2.52 -0.85
N LEU A 72 3.26 1.96 0.35
CA LEU A 72 2.02 2.17 1.08
C LEU A 72 1.93 3.60 1.64
N GLN A 73 3.03 4.10 2.22
CA GLN A 73 3.13 5.48 2.70
C GLN A 73 2.92 6.48 1.57
N ALA A 74 3.52 6.25 0.40
CA ALA A 74 3.31 7.08 -0.79
C ALA A 74 1.84 7.06 -1.25
N CYS A 75 1.16 5.92 -1.16
CA CYS A 75 -0.27 5.82 -1.46
C CYS A 75 -1.11 6.60 -0.43
N MET A 76 -0.82 6.44 0.86
CA MET A 76 -1.51 7.17 1.92
C MET A 76 -1.36 8.69 1.78
N GLU A 77 -0.18 9.16 1.39
CA GLU A 77 0.08 10.58 1.18
C GLU A 77 -0.76 11.14 0.02
N LYS A 78 -0.87 10.41 -1.09
CA LYS A 78 -1.75 10.80 -2.21
C LYS A 78 -3.20 10.95 -1.77
N VAL A 79 -3.70 9.98 -1.00
CA VAL A 79 -5.08 10.03 -0.48
C VAL A 79 -5.27 11.23 0.45
N ARG A 80 -4.29 11.51 1.32
CA ARG A 80 -4.32 12.65 2.24
C ARG A 80 -4.39 13.99 1.50
N VAL A 81 -3.57 14.17 0.46
CA VAL A 81 -3.56 15.40 -0.36
C VAL A 81 -4.92 15.60 -1.02
N LEU A 82 -5.45 14.57 -1.70
CA LEU A 82 -6.75 14.65 -2.38
C LEU A 82 -7.91 14.97 -1.41
N LEU A 83 -7.89 14.41 -0.19
CA LEU A 83 -8.89 14.72 0.82
C LEU A 83 -8.80 16.18 1.29
N THR A 84 -7.60 16.73 1.37
CA THR A 84 -7.37 18.11 1.79
C THR A 84 -7.84 19.08 0.71
N GLU A 85 -7.46 18.85 -0.55
CA GLU A 85 -7.88 19.64 -1.71
C GLU A 85 -9.41 19.67 -1.85
N LYS A 86 -10.07 18.49 -1.83
CA LYS A 86 -11.53 18.41 -1.86
C LYS A 86 -12.19 19.10 -0.67
N GLY A 87 -11.56 19.07 0.50
CA GLY A 87 -12.05 19.74 1.69
C GLY A 87 -12.04 21.27 1.56
N GLU A 88 -11.06 21.84 0.87
CA GLU A 88 -10.99 23.28 0.60
C GLU A 88 -11.96 23.71 -0.50
N GLU A 89 -12.09 22.93 -1.59
CA GLU A 89 -13.09 23.16 -2.64
C GLU A 89 -14.51 23.21 -2.07
N LEU A 90 -14.87 22.25 -1.21
CA LEU A 90 -16.18 22.23 -0.55
C LEU A 90 -16.41 23.45 0.36
N LYS A 91 -15.38 23.96 1.02
CA LYS A 91 -15.48 25.17 1.85
C LYS A 91 -15.73 26.40 0.99
N GLU A 92 -15.03 26.55 -0.13
CA GLU A 92 -15.19 27.67 -1.05
C GLU A 92 -16.53 27.63 -1.79
N GLU A 93 -16.99 26.45 -2.20
CA GLU A 93 -18.34 26.27 -2.75
C GLU A 93 -19.42 26.65 -1.74
N THR A 94 -19.27 26.24 -0.47
CA THR A 94 -20.23 26.55 0.59
C THR A 94 -20.28 28.06 0.87
N LYS A 95 -19.12 28.72 0.96
CA LYS A 95 -19.04 30.19 1.12
C LYS A 95 -19.68 30.92 -0.05
N SER A 96 -19.38 30.50 -1.28
CA SER A 96 -19.92 31.09 -2.50
C SER A 96 -21.44 30.98 -2.55
N ARG A 97 -21.98 29.80 -2.20
CA ARG A 97 -23.42 29.57 -2.10
C ARG A 97 -24.07 30.44 -1.03
N GLN A 98 -23.40 30.64 0.11
CA GLN A 98 -23.91 31.47 1.20
C GLN A 98 -23.91 32.97 0.84
N LEU A 99 -22.90 33.43 0.10
CA LEU A 99 -22.87 34.79 -0.45
C LEU A 99 -23.97 35.02 -1.49
N GLN A 100 -24.20 34.06 -2.38
CA GLN A 100 -25.31 34.13 -3.35
C GLN A 100 -26.67 34.25 -2.64
N MET A 101 -26.92 33.45 -1.60
CA MET A 101 -28.16 33.55 -0.83
C MET A 101 -28.35 34.93 -0.20
N ARG A 102 -27.28 35.54 0.33
CA ARG A 102 -27.35 36.92 0.86
C ARG A 102 -27.60 37.96 -0.22
N LEU A 103 -26.98 37.81 -1.39
CA LEU A 103 -27.18 38.73 -2.49
C LEU A 103 -28.63 38.69 -3.00
N ASP A 104 -29.20 37.49 -3.14
CA ASP A 104 -30.61 37.31 -3.52
C ASP A 104 -31.57 37.92 -2.50
N GLU A 105 -31.24 37.85 -1.21
CA GLU A 105 -32.01 38.47 -0.14
C GLU A 105 -31.99 40.01 -0.24
N ILE A 106 -30.81 40.60 -0.44
CA ILE A 106 -30.64 42.05 -0.65
C ILE A 106 -31.38 42.52 -1.90
N ILE A 107 -31.29 41.78 -3.01
CA ILE A 107 -32.01 42.12 -4.26
C ILE A 107 -33.52 42.13 -4.02
N LYS A 108 -34.06 41.13 -3.31
CA LYS A 108 -35.49 41.10 -2.93
C LYS A 108 -35.89 42.30 -2.08
N GLU A 109 -35.06 42.72 -1.12
CA GLU A 109 -35.33 43.93 -0.34
C GLU A 109 -35.35 45.19 -1.20
N LEU A 110 -34.35 45.38 -2.07
CA LEU A 110 -34.29 46.54 -2.97
C LEU A 110 -35.46 46.59 -3.94
N GLU A 111 -35.91 45.44 -4.48
CA GLU A 111 -37.11 45.38 -5.32
C GLU A 111 -38.38 45.78 -4.57
N LYS A 112 -38.50 45.37 -3.29
CA LYS A 112 -39.60 45.78 -2.42
C LYS A 112 -39.61 47.28 -2.19
N TYR A 113 -38.45 47.87 -1.89
CA TYR A 113 -38.29 49.33 -1.78
C TYR A 113 -38.66 50.04 -3.09
N ARG A 114 -38.18 49.56 -4.24
CA ARG A 114 -38.51 50.16 -5.55
C ARG A 114 -40.01 50.14 -5.86
N LYS A 115 -40.72 49.08 -5.45
CA LYS A 115 -42.18 48.99 -5.62
C LYS A 115 -42.94 49.90 -4.65
N GLY A 116 -42.42 50.15 -3.45
CA GLY A 116 -43.01 51.05 -2.46
C GLY A 116 -42.89 52.55 -2.76
N VAL A 117 -41.92 52.95 -3.60
CA VAL A 117 -41.67 54.36 -3.98
C VAL A 117 -42.55 54.83 -5.16
N LYS A 118 -43.33 53.95 -5.80
CA LYS A 118 -44.24 54.30 -6.91
C LYS A 118 -45.70 54.61 -6.49
N GLY A 119 -45.95 54.77 -5.19
CA GLY A 119 -47.27 55.11 -4.63
C GLY A 119 -47.39 56.60 -4.32
#